data_AF-A0A157STH9-F1
#
_entry.id   AF-A0A157STH9-F1
#
_cell.length_a   1.000
_cell.length_b   1.000
_cell.length_c   1.000
_cell.angle_alpha   90.00
_cell.angle_beta   90.00
_cell.angle_gamma   90.00
#
_symmetry.space_group_name_H-M   'P 1'
#
loop_
_entity.id
_entity.type
_entity.pdbx_description
1 polymer ?
#
loop_
_entity_poly.entity_id
_entity_poly.type
_entity_poly.pdbx_seq_one_letter_code
_entity_poly.pdbx_strand_id
1 'polypeptide(L)'
;MLNFTVLFVAVLLADFAVRLWLSTRQIRHVAQHRETVPTEFAGRIGLYSHQRAADYTVARVRLGLLERAYDAAILVGLTLFGGLQGLNTLLAQWLGHGLVQQLALLGAVALLLALAGLPFTLWRQFRLERRFGFNRMTPGLFAADALKGLALTCLLGLPLAAAVLWLMAEAGTLWWIWAWVLWVAFNLLLIFIAPTYIAPLFNTFTPLDDPALTERIRGLTQRCGFALNGLFVMDGSRRSAHGNAYFTGFGKNRRIVFFDTLLSRLNADEIEAVLAHELGHFKHRHILRRIVLSMLGALLFLALLGWLARQSWFYEGLGVTPQLGGPNNAMALILFFLVMPVFTYLLTPIFSWYSRRDEFEADRYAARHSSSGHLVAALVKLYDDNAATLTPDPVHSAFYDSHPPAAIRIQHLQQGTAA
;
A
#
# COMPACT_ATOMS: atom_id res chain seq x y z
N MET A 1 7.74 -33.16 -7.75
CA MET A 1 8.88 -32.23 -7.88
C MET A 1 8.74 -31.38 -9.14
N LEU A 2 8.92 -31.93 -10.36
CA LEU A 2 8.79 -31.18 -11.63
C LEU A 2 7.44 -30.45 -11.78
N ASN A 3 6.35 -31.06 -11.32
CA ASN A 3 5.01 -30.49 -11.48
C ASN A 3 4.81 -29.15 -10.76
N PHE A 4 5.41 -28.94 -9.58
CA PHE A 4 5.26 -27.67 -8.85
C PHE A 4 6.16 -26.58 -9.41
N THR A 5 7.40 -26.90 -9.80
CA THR A 5 8.28 -25.96 -10.50
C THR A 5 7.65 -25.46 -11.79
N VAL A 6 7.10 -26.37 -12.60
CA VAL A 6 6.41 -26.01 -13.85
C VAL A 6 5.19 -25.14 -13.56
N LEU A 7 4.38 -25.48 -12.55
CA LEU A 7 3.25 -24.66 -12.14
C LEU A 7 3.69 -23.25 -11.72
N PHE A 8 4.69 -23.14 -10.84
CA PHE A 8 5.22 -21.88 -10.37
C PHE A 8 5.72 -21.00 -11.53
N VAL A 9 6.53 -21.56 -12.43
CA VAL A 9 7.05 -20.85 -13.61
C VAL A 9 5.90 -20.44 -14.54
N ALA A 10 4.94 -21.32 -14.80
CA ALA A 10 3.78 -21.00 -15.65
C ALA A 10 2.95 -19.85 -15.07
N VAL A 11 2.68 -19.87 -13.76
CA VAL A 11 1.92 -18.80 -13.09
C VAL A 11 2.74 -17.50 -13.05
N LEU A 12 4.05 -17.56 -12.83
CA LEU A 12 4.95 -16.40 -12.88
C LEU A 12 4.96 -15.75 -14.28
N LEU A 13 5.06 -16.56 -15.33
CA LEU A 13 5.00 -16.07 -16.71
C LEU A 13 3.62 -15.49 -17.04
N ALA A 14 2.54 -16.11 -16.56
CA ALA A 14 1.18 -15.59 -16.74
C ALA A 14 0.98 -14.25 -15.99
N ASP A 15 1.41 -14.15 -14.73
CA ASP A 15 1.41 -12.92 -13.95
C ASP A 15 2.16 -11.81 -14.70
N PHE A 16 3.39 -12.09 -15.13
CA PHE A 16 4.22 -11.13 -15.86
C PHE A 16 3.57 -10.70 -17.18
N ALA A 17 3.01 -11.64 -17.95
CA ALA A 17 2.33 -11.36 -19.20
C ALA A 17 1.09 -10.47 -19.02
N VAL A 18 0.26 -10.76 -18.01
CA VAL A 18 -0.92 -9.96 -17.68
C VAL A 18 -0.52 -8.54 -17.27
N ARG A 19 0.50 -8.40 -16.40
CA ARG A 19 1.03 -7.08 -16.00
C ARG A 19 1.57 -6.29 -17.18
N LEU A 20 2.36 -6.93 -18.03
CA LEU A 20 2.93 -6.31 -19.24
C LEU A 20 1.81 -5.85 -20.18
N TRP A 21 0.79 -6.69 -20.39
CA TRP A 21 -0.36 -6.37 -21.20
C TRP A 21 -1.14 -5.17 -20.65
N LEU A 22 -1.52 -5.19 -19.36
CA LEU A 22 -2.23 -4.08 -18.71
C LEU A 22 -1.42 -2.78 -18.72
N SER A 23 -0.12 -2.85 -18.42
CA SER A 23 0.77 -1.68 -18.44
C SER A 23 0.88 -1.06 -19.84
N THR A 24 0.98 -1.92 -20.87
CA THR A 24 1.06 -1.47 -22.26
C THR A 24 -0.25 -0.84 -22.72
N ARG A 25 -1.40 -1.42 -22.31
CA ARG A 25 -2.72 -0.82 -22.56
C ARG A 25 -2.82 0.57 -21.93
N GLN A 26 -2.46 0.69 -20.65
CA GLN A 26 -2.47 1.97 -19.94
C GLN A 26 -1.61 3.02 -20.63
N ILE A 27 -0.37 2.68 -21.00
CA ILE A 27 0.53 3.61 -21.69
C ILE A 27 -0.07 4.07 -23.01
N ARG A 28 -0.58 3.14 -23.84
CA ARG A 28 -1.15 3.48 -25.15
C ARG A 28 -2.40 4.33 -25.01
N HIS A 29 -3.31 3.95 -24.12
CA HIS A 29 -4.56 4.67 -23.90
C HIS A 29 -4.31 6.10 -23.41
N VAL A 30 -3.44 6.27 -22.40
CA VAL A 30 -3.11 7.60 -21.87
C VAL A 30 -2.39 8.46 -22.91
N ALA A 31 -1.47 7.87 -23.68
CA ALA A 31 -0.77 8.60 -24.74
C ALA A 31 -1.70 9.05 -25.88
N GLN A 32 -2.67 8.22 -26.27
CA GLN A 32 -3.65 8.55 -27.31
C GLN A 32 -4.59 9.70 -26.90
N HIS A 33 -4.90 9.81 -25.61
CA HIS A 33 -5.78 10.86 -25.07
C HIS A 33 -5.02 12.07 -24.51
N ARG A 34 -3.71 12.15 -24.73
CA ARG A 34 -2.83 13.20 -24.16
C ARG A 34 -3.18 14.61 -24.67
N GLU A 35 -3.60 14.72 -25.93
CA GLU A 35 -3.78 16.02 -26.61
C GLU A 35 -5.18 16.62 -26.44
N THR A 36 -6.07 15.98 -25.67
CA THR A 36 -7.43 16.47 -25.47
C THR A 36 -7.86 16.27 -24.01
N VAL A 37 -8.20 17.37 -23.35
CA VAL A 37 -8.74 17.34 -21.98
C VAL A 37 -10.18 16.82 -22.04
N PRO A 38 -10.57 15.84 -21.20
CA PRO A 38 -11.97 15.40 -21.16
C PRO A 38 -12.91 16.54 -20.76
N THR A 39 -14.12 16.52 -21.32
CA THR A 39 -15.10 17.60 -21.21
C THR A 39 -15.45 17.98 -19.78
N GLU A 40 -15.48 17.00 -18.88
CA GLU A 40 -15.79 17.12 -17.46
C GLU A 40 -14.74 17.96 -16.70
N PHE A 41 -13.52 18.04 -17.24
CA PHE A 41 -12.39 18.75 -16.62
C PHE A 41 -11.97 20.00 -17.40
N ALA A 42 -12.42 20.18 -18.64
CA ALA A 42 -11.96 21.24 -19.54
C ALA A 42 -12.12 22.67 -18.97
N GLY A 43 -13.12 22.90 -18.11
CA GLY A 43 -13.33 24.20 -17.46
C GLY A 43 -12.41 24.48 -16.26
N ARG A 44 -11.60 23.51 -15.81
CA ARG A 44 -10.81 23.60 -14.57
C ARG A 44 -9.37 23.15 -14.72
N ILE A 45 -9.10 22.21 -15.63
CA ILE A 45 -7.76 21.68 -15.92
C ILE A 45 -7.37 22.08 -17.33
N GLY A 46 -6.27 22.82 -17.45
CA GLY A 46 -5.71 23.21 -18.74
C GLY A 46 -4.98 22.06 -19.45
N LEU A 47 -4.79 22.20 -20.77
CA LEU A 47 -4.12 21.19 -21.60
C LEU A 47 -2.72 20.83 -21.08
N TYR A 48 -1.94 21.82 -20.63
CA TYR A 48 -0.60 21.57 -20.08
C TYR A 48 -0.61 20.67 -18.83
N SER A 49 -1.52 20.91 -17.89
CA SER A 49 -1.68 20.06 -16.70
C SER A 49 -2.06 18.63 -17.06
N HIS A 50 -3.00 18.47 -18.00
CA HIS A 50 -3.41 17.15 -18.51
C HIS A 50 -2.25 16.41 -19.19
N GLN A 51 -1.50 17.08 -20.06
CA GLN A 51 -0.31 16.53 -20.70
C GLN A 51 0.75 16.12 -19.67
N ARG A 52 0.98 16.94 -18.64
CA ARG A 52 1.90 16.62 -17.53
C ARG A 52 1.44 15.37 -16.77
N ALA A 53 0.15 15.22 -16.48
CA ALA A 53 -0.41 14.03 -15.83
C ALA A 53 -0.29 12.77 -16.70
N ALA A 54 -0.53 12.90 -18.01
CA ALA A 54 -0.32 11.81 -18.97
C ALA A 54 1.15 11.38 -19.02
N ASP A 55 2.08 12.33 -19.15
CA ASP A 55 3.52 12.08 -19.20
C ASP A 55 4.03 11.46 -17.90
N TYR A 56 3.55 11.93 -16.75
CA TYR A 56 3.87 11.36 -15.44
C TYR A 56 3.39 9.91 -15.34
N THR A 57 2.15 9.65 -15.73
CA THR A 57 1.56 8.31 -15.73
C THR A 57 2.36 7.36 -16.61
N VAL A 58 2.69 7.76 -17.84
CA VAL A 58 3.49 6.93 -18.77
C VAL A 58 4.89 6.66 -18.20
N ALA A 59 5.56 7.68 -17.66
CA ALA A 59 6.88 7.52 -17.08
C ALA A 59 6.87 6.58 -15.86
N ARG A 60 5.85 6.69 -14.99
CA ARG A 60 5.69 5.84 -13.81
C ARG A 60 5.40 4.39 -14.18
N VAL A 61 4.52 4.15 -15.15
CA VAL A 61 4.20 2.78 -15.62
C VAL A 61 5.41 2.13 -16.29
N ARG A 62 6.19 2.86 -17.09
CA ARG A 62 7.42 2.34 -17.70
C ARG A 62 8.47 1.95 -16.67
N LEU A 63 8.72 2.82 -15.68
CA LEU A 63 9.64 2.49 -14.58
C LEU A 63 9.15 1.27 -13.81
N GLY A 64 7.86 1.20 -13.50
CA GLY A 64 7.24 0.06 -12.84
C GLY A 64 7.42 -1.24 -13.61
N LEU A 65 7.29 -1.23 -14.94
CA LEU A 65 7.49 -2.43 -15.76
C LEU A 65 8.94 -2.96 -15.67
N LEU A 66 9.93 -2.07 -15.70
CA LEU A 66 11.35 -2.43 -15.54
C LEU A 66 11.62 -3.00 -14.14
N GLU A 67 11.07 -2.36 -13.12
CA GLU A 67 11.17 -2.82 -11.72
C GLU A 67 10.55 -4.22 -11.57
N ARG A 68 9.39 -4.49 -12.17
CA ARG A 68 8.76 -5.82 -12.13
C ARG A 68 9.58 -6.90 -12.83
N ALA A 69 10.17 -6.60 -13.98
CA ALA A 69 11.04 -7.55 -14.68
C ALA A 69 12.28 -7.88 -13.83
N TYR A 70 12.84 -6.87 -13.17
CA TYR A 70 13.95 -7.02 -12.24
C TYR A 70 13.57 -7.84 -10.99
N ASP A 71 12.44 -7.54 -10.36
CA ASP A 71 11.91 -8.29 -9.22
C ASP A 71 11.69 -9.77 -9.57
N ALA A 72 11.13 -10.06 -10.76
CA ALA A 72 10.94 -11.42 -11.24
C ALA A 72 12.27 -12.15 -11.45
N ALA A 73 13.29 -11.46 -11.99
CA ALA A 73 14.63 -12.02 -12.14
C ALA A 73 15.27 -12.33 -10.78
N ILE A 74 15.12 -11.45 -9.79
CA ILE A 74 15.59 -11.70 -8.42
C ILE A 74 14.85 -12.89 -7.80
N LEU A 75 13.53 -12.96 -7.95
CA LEU A 75 12.74 -14.07 -7.42
C LEU A 75 13.23 -15.41 -7.98
N VAL A 76 13.43 -15.49 -9.30
CA VAL A 76 13.99 -16.70 -9.95
C VAL A 76 15.42 -16.97 -9.49
N GLY A 77 16.26 -15.93 -9.36
CA GLY A 77 17.63 -16.04 -8.89
C GLY A 77 17.72 -16.59 -7.46
N LEU A 78 16.87 -16.11 -6.57
CA LEU A 78 16.78 -16.54 -5.19
C LEU A 78 16.21 -17.96 -5.07
N THR A 79 15.23 -18.32 -5.89
CA THR A 79 14.57 -19.64 -5.84
C THR A 79 15.28 -20.65 -6.75
N LEU A 80 14.94 -20.66 -8.03
CA LEU A 80 15.32 -21.70 -8.99
C LEU A 80 16.82 -21.74 -9.31
N PHE A 81 17.55 -20.64 -9.15
CA PHE A 81 19.01 -20.61 -9.32
C PHE A 81 19.79 -20.80 -8.00
N GLY A 82 19.10 -21.20 -6.92
CA GLY A 82 19.74 -21.65 -5.69
C GLY A 82 20.27 -20.53 -4.79
N GLY A 83 19.91 -19.27 -5.02
CA GLY A 83 20.36 -18.14 -4.19
C GLY A 83 20.00 -18.30 -2.71
N LEU A 84 18.78 -18.73 -2.40
CA LEU A 84 18.32 -19.01 -1.04
C LEU A 84 19.01 -20.23 -0.42
N GLN A 85 19.19 -21.31 -1.19
CA GLN A 85 19.90 -22.50 -0.73
C GLN A 85 21.35 -22.17 -0.38
N GLY A 86 22.04 -21.42 -1.24
CA GLY A 86 23.41 -20.97 -1.03
C GLY A 86 23.54 -20.10 0.21
N LEU A 87 22.67 -19.09 0.35
CA LEU A 87 22.67 -18.20 1.52
C LEU A 87 22.39 -18.96 2.82
N ASN A 88 21.40 -19.86 2.83
CA ASN A 88 21.08 -20.68 3.98
C ASN A 88 22.26 -21.58 4.40
N THR A 89 22.93 -22.20 3.42
CA THR A 89 24.10 -23.07 3.66
C THR A 89 25.27 -22.28 4.22
N LEU A 90 25.57 -21.11 3.65
CA LEU A 90 26.63 -20.22 4.12
C LEU A 90 26.39 -19.79 5.58
N LEU A 91 25.18 -19.33 5.89
CA LEU A 91 24.85 -18.91 7.25
C LEU A 91 24.87 -20.07 8.25
N ALA A 92 24.46 -21.26 7.83
CA ALA A 92 24.55 -22.46 8.66
C ALA A 92 25.99 -22.87 8.95
N GLN A 93 26.91 -22.73 7.99
CA GLN A 93 28.34 -22.98 8.22
C GLN A 93 28.95 -22.04 9.25
N TRP A 94 28.49 -20.78 9.29
CA TRP A 94 29.06 -19.74 10.16
C TRP A 94 28.42 -19.70 11.55
N LEU A 95 27.10 -19.88 11.63
CA LEU A 95 26.32 -19.68 12.86
C LEU A 95 25.83 -21.00 13.49
N GLY A 96 26.01 -22.12 12.80
CA GLY A 96 25.38 -23.40 13.13
C GLY A 96 23.89 -23.42 12.79
N HIS A 97 23.25 -24.57 12.97
CA HIS A 97 21.80 -24.70 12.80
C HIS A 97 21.06 -24.26 14.07
N GLY A 98 20.05 -23.40 13.93
CA GLY A 98 19.25 -22.94 15.08
C GLY A 98 18.49 -21.65 14.82
N LEU A 99 17.91 -21.07 15.87
CA LEU A 99 17.10 -19.85 15.79
C LEU A 99 17.91 -18.65 15.28
N VAL A 100 19.17 -18.50 15.73
CA VAL A 100 20.04 -17.38 15.33
C VAL A 100 20.31 -17.41 13.83
N GLN A 101 20.62 -18.58 13.27
CA GLN A 101 20.83 -18.75 11.83
C GLN A 101 19.57 -18.45 11.02
N GLN A 102 18.41 -18.88 11.50
CA GLN A 102 17.12 -18.63 10.85
C GLN A 102 16.75 -17.14 10.85
N LEU A 103 16.99 -16.43 11.96
CA LEU A 103 16.84 -14.98 12.04
C LEU A 103 17.82 -14.27 11.11
N ALA A 104 19.08 -14.71 11.08
CA ALA A 104 20.08 -14.17 10.17
C ALA A 104 19.68 -14.38 8.71
N LEU A 105 19.08 -15.53 8.36
CA LEU A 105 18.58 -15.80 7.02
C LEU A 105 17.44 -14.84 6.63
N LEU A 106 16.45 -14.65 7.50
CA LEU A 106 15.37 -13.69 7.28
C LEU A 106 15.91 -12.26 7.09
N GLY A 107 16.83 -11.84 7.97
CA GLY A 107 17.46 -10.53 7.91
C GLY A 107 18.31 -10.34 6.65
N ALA A 108 19.08 -11.34 6.25
CA ALA A 108 19.94 -11.29 5.07
C ALA A 108 19.12 -11.21 3.78
N VAL A 109 18.04 -12.00 3.66
CA VAL A 109 17.14 -11.93 2.50
C VAL A 109 16.43 -10.58 2.45
N ALA A 110 15.90 -10.09 3.58
CA ALA A 110 15.26 -8.78 3.65
C ALA A 110 16.23 -7.65 3.26
N LEU A 111 17.47 -7.69 3.75
CA LEU A 111 18.51 -6.72 3.39
C LEU A 111 18.89 -6.80 1.92
N LEU A 112 19.05 -8.01 1.36
CA LEU A 112 19.34 -8.21 -0.05
C LEU A 112 18.25 -7.59 -0.93
N LEU A 113 16.98 -7.86 -0.64
CA LEU A 113 15.85 -7.30 -1.38
C LEU A 113 15.78 -5.76 -1.24
N ALA A 114 16.01 -5.24 -0.04
CA ALA A 114 16.04 -3.79 0.20
C ALA A 114 17.15 -3.10 -0.59
N LEU A 115 18.37 -3.66 -0.59
CA LEU A 115 19.50 -3.14 -1.36
C LEU A 115 19.25 -3.27 -2.87
N ALA A 116 18.66 -4.38 -3.31
CA ALA A 116 18.37 -4.61 -4.72
C ALA A 116 17.30 -3.64 -5.25
N GLY A 117 16.31 -3.25 -4.45
CA GLY A 117 15.29 -2.26 -4.79
C GLY A 117 15.71 -0.80 -4.56
N LEU A 118 16.81 -0.56 -3.86
CA LEU A 118 17.28 0.79 -3.53
C LEU A 118 17.54 1.67 -4.78
N PRO A 119 18.17 1.18 -5.87
CA PRO A 119 18.34 1.97 -7.09
C PRO A 119 17.02 2.48 -7.67
N PHE A 120 15.98 1.64 -7.71
CA PHE A 120 14.64 2.03 -8.20
C PHE A 120 13.99 3.04 -7.27
N THR A 121 14.16 2.89 -5.96
CA THR A 121 13.66 3.85 -4.96
C THR A 121 14.31 5.22 -5.12
N LEU A 122 15.65 5.26 -5.24
CA LEU A 122 16.41 6.49 -5.47
C LEU A 122 16.04 7.15 -6.80
N TRP A 123 15.90 6.35 -7.87
CA TRP A 123 15.49 6.85 -9.18
C TRP A 123 14.08 7.45 -9.14
N ARG A 124 13.13 6.73 -8.53
CA ARG A 124 11.76 7.21 -8.37
C ARG A 124 11.74 8.55 -7.63
N GLN A 125 12.38 8.64 -6.46
CA GLN A 125 12.37 9.85 -5.64
C GLN A 125 13.14 11.02 -6.27
N PHE A 126 14.39 10.80 -6.67
CA PHE A 126 15.30 11.91 -7.03
C PHE A 126 15.36 12.20 -8.53
N ARG A 127 14.84 11.32 -9.39
CA ARG A 127 14.71 11.57 -10.84
C ARG A 127 13.27 11.72 -11.26
N LEU A 128 12.43 10.70 -11.07
CA LEU A 128 11.04 10.72 -11.57
C LEU A 128 10.20 11.79 -10.86
N GLU A 129 10.02 11.68 -9.54
CA GLU A 129 9.22 12.63 -8.76
C GLU A 129 9.79 14.06 -8.85
N ARG A 130 11.13 14.21 -8.89
CA ARG A 130 11.78 15.50 -9.09
C ARG A 130 11.48 16.11 -10.46
N ARG A 131 11.50 15.32 -11.54
CA ARG A 131 11.17 15.77 -12.91
C ARG A 131 9.77 16.38 -12.98
N PHE A 132 8.84 15.84 -12.22
CA PHE A 132 7.46 16.32 -12.18
C PHE A 132 7.18 17.31 -11.03
N GLY A 133 8.20 17.74 -10.28
CA GLY A 133 8.07 18.77 -9.25
C GLY A 133 7.46 18.30 -7.92
N PHE A 134 7.36 16.98 -7.70
CA PHE A 134 6.74 16.40 -6.51
C PHE A 134 7.73 16.16 -5.36
N ASN A 135 8.99 15.82 -5.68
CA ASN A 135 9.99 15.55 -4.66
C ASN A 135 10.36 16.80 -3.88
N ARG A 136 10.18 16.77 -2.55
CA ARG A 136 10.66 17.79 -1.61
C ARG A 136 11.76 17.26 -0.68
N MET A 137 12.06 15.96 -0.72
CA MET A 137 13.08 15.33 0.11
C MET A 137 14.49 15.74 -0.32
N THR A 138 15.33 16.06 0.67
CA THR A 138 16.78 16.13 0.49
C THR A 138 17.41 14.75 0.68
N PRO A 139 18.60 14.48 0.11
CA PRO A 139 19.31 13.22 0.32
C PRO A 139 19.57 12.91 1.81
N GLY A 140 19.88 13.94 2.62
CA GLY A 140 20.09 13.79 4.05
C GLY A 140 18.81 13.38 4.80
N LEU A 141 17.66 14.00 4.48
CA LEU A 141 16.38 13.62 5.06
C LEU A 141 15.98 12.20 4.64
N PHE A 142 16.20 11.84 3.38
CA PHE A 142 15.96 10.49 2.88
C PHE A 142 16.79 9.43 3.61
N ALA A 143 18.10 9.68 3.80
CA ALA A 143 18.96 8.77 4.55
C ALA A 143 18.54 8.65 6.02
N ALA A 144 18.20 9.77 6.66
CA ALA A 144 17.73 9.78 8.04
C ALA A 144 16.41 8.98 8.20
N ASP A 145 15.46 9.16 7.29
CA ASP A 145 14.20 8.41 7.30
C ASP A 145 14.43 6.92 7.03
N ALA A 146 15.32 6.58 6.10
CA ALA A 146 15.69 5.18 5.81
C ALA A 146 16.32 4.50 7.03
N LEU A 147 17.23 5.18 7.73
CA LEU A 147 17.87 4.66 8.95
C LEU A 147 16.88 4.51 10.10
N LYS A 148 15.99 5.49 10.31
CA LYS A 148 14.91 5.38 11.32
C LYS A 148 13.96 4.23 10.99
N GLY A 149 13.58 4.08 9.73
CA GLY A 149 12.74 2.99 9.25
C GLY A 149 13.38 1.62 9.46
N LEU A 150 14.68 1.50 9.15
CA LEU A 150 15.45 0.27 9.39
C LEU A 150 15.53 -0.04 10.88
N ALA A 151 15.87 0.95 11.72
CA ALA A 151 15.94 0.76 13.16
C ALA A 151 14.60 0.29 13.75
N LEU A 152 13.50 0.90 13.34
CA LEU A 152 12.16 0.50 13.76
C LEU A 152 11.78 -0.89 13.27
N THR A 153 12.13 -1.22 12.02
CA THR A 153 11.90 -2.55 11.43
C THR A 153 12.69 -3.61 12.19
N CYS A 154 13.94 -3.35 12.55
CA CYS A 154 14.72 -4.27 13.38
C CYS A 154 14.12 -4.39 14.80
N LEU A 155 13.76 -3.27 15.42
CA LEU A 155 13.23 -3.22 16.78
C LEU A 155 11.92 -3.99 16.93
N LEU A 156 11.01 -3.88 15.96
CA LEU A 156 9.69 -4.52 16.01
C LEU A 156 9.66 -5.87 15.28
N GLY A 157 10.35 -5.95 14.14
CA GLY A 157 10.32 -7.10 13.25
C GLY A 157 11.18 -8.27 13.72
N LEU A 158 12.37 -8.04 14.27
CA LEU A 158 13.22 -9.15 14.75
C LEU A 158 12.60 -9.90 15.93
N PRO A 159 12.05 -9.24 16.97
CA PRO A 159 11.36 -9.95 18.06
C PRO A 159 10.13 -10.71 17.57
N LEU A 160 9.34 -10.11 16.66
CA LEU A 160 8.17 -10.77 16.09
C LEU A 160 8.57 -12.00 15.27
N ALA A 161 9.59 -11.88 14.41
CA ALA A 161 10.12 -12.99 13.63
C ALA A 161 10.65 -14.11 14.53
N ALA A 162 11.39 -13.76 15.60
CA ALA A 162 11.89 -14.72 16.57
C ALA A 162 10.74 -15.47 17.26
N ALA A 163 9.70 -14.76 17.70
CA ALA A 163 8.53 -15.34 18.32
C ALA A 163 7.76 -16.26 17.35
N VAL A 164 7.59 -15.88 16.08
CA VAL A 164 6.95 -16.74 15.07
C VAL A 164 7.79 -17.99 14.80
N LEU A 165 9.11 -17.86 14.64
CA LEU A 165 10.00 -18.99 14.43
C LEU A 165 10.00 -19.96 15.62
N TRP A 166 9.97 -19.42 16.83
CA TRP A 166 9.84 -20.19 18.07
C TRP A 166 8.50 -20.93 18.12
N LEU A 167 7.38 -20.26 17.80
CA LEU A 167 6.07 -20.90 17.71
C LEU A 167 6.05 -22.01 16.66
N MET A 168 6.66 -21.80 15.49
CA MET A 168 6.78 -22.82 14.45
C MET A 168 7.56 -24.05 14.92
N ALA A 169 8.55 -23.87 15.82
CA ALA A 169 9.35 -24.96 16.37
C ALA A 169 8.64 -25.71 17.51
N GLU A 170 8.00 -24.97 18.43
CA GLU A 170 7.56 -25.53 19.72
C GLU A 170 6.04 -25.72 19.85
N ALA A 171 5.21 -24.97 19.11
CA ALA A 171 3.75 -24.96 19.31
C ALA A 171 2.99 -26.08 18.57
N GLY A 172 3.70 -27.13 18.14
CA GLY A 172 3.13 -28.33 17.52
C GLY A 172 2.47 -28.08 16.15
N THR A 173 1.56 -28.96 15.74
CA THR A 173 0.92 -28.94 14.40
C THR A 173 0.00 -27.74 14.17
N LEU A 174 -0.46 -27.10 15.24
CA LEU A 174 -1.35 -25.93 15.21
C LEU A 174 -0.61 -24.61 15.49
N TRP A 175 0.72 -24.58 15.35
CA TRP A 175 1.53 -23.37 15.54
C TRP A 175 1.00 -22.16 14.76
N TRP A 176 0.40 -22.39 13.59
CA TRP A 176 -0.12 -21.34 12.70
C TRP A 176 -1.30 -20.58 13.31
N ILE A 177 -2.07 -21.20 14.23
CA ILE A 177 -3.12 -20.51 15.00
C ILE A 177 -2.48 -19.57 16.01
N TRP A 178 -1.46 -20.02 16.73
CA TRP A 178 -0.74 -19.19 17.71
C TRP A 178 0.00 -18.04 17.04
N ALA A 179 0.65 -18.31 15.91
CA ALA A 179 1.29 -17.29 15.08
C ALA A 179 0.26 -16.28 14.55
N TRP A 180 -0.95 -16.74 14.20
CA TRP A 180 -2.05 -15.86 13.80
C TRP A 180 -2.52 -14.97 14.95
N VAL A 181 -2.75 -15.53 16.15
CA VAL A 181 -3.12 -14.73 17.34
C VAL A 181 -2.06 -13.68 17.64
N LEU A 182 -0.78 -14.07 17.64
CA LEU A 182 0.34 -13.15 17.84
C LEU A 182 0.37 -12.05 16.77
N TRP A 183 0.23 -12.42 15.50
CA TRP A 183 0.21 -11.49 14.37
C TRP A 183 -0.95 -10.50 14.45
N VAL A 184 -2.15 -10.97 14.79
CA VAL A 184 -3.34 -10.13 14.97
C VAL A 184 -3.15 -9.17 16.13
N ALA A 185 -2.71 -9.67 17.30
CA ALA A 185 -2.44 -8.85 18.47
C ALA A 185 -1.39 -7.77 18.17
N PHE A 186 -0.30 -8.16 17.51
CA PHE A 186 0.76 -7.25 17.09
C PHE A 186 0.23 -6.16 16.13
N ASN A 187 -0.55 -6.52 15.11
CA ASN A 187 -1.12 -5.54 14.18
C ASN A 187 -2.12 -4.60 14.85
N LEU A 188 -2.98 -5.11 15.73
CA LEU A 188 -3.90 -4.26 16.50
C LEU A 188 -3.14 -3.30 17.41
N LEU A 189 -2.07 -3.77 18.05
CA LEU A 189 -1.17 -2.92 18.83
C LEU A 189 -0.53 -1.84 17.95
N LEU A 190 -0.04 -2.19 16.76
CA LEU A 190 0.52 -1.22 15.82
C LEU A 190 -0.49 -0.15 15.39
N ILE A 191 -1.73 -0.52 15.08
CA ILE A 191 -2.76 0.46 14.73
C ILE A 191 -2.98 1.45 15.90
N PHE A 192 -2.85 0.99 17.14
CA PHE A 192 -2.97 1.84 18.33
C PHE A 192 -1.74 2.72 18.58
N ILE A 193 -0.52 2.16 18.50
CA ILE A 193 0.71 2.90 18.86
C ILE A 193 1.25 3.75 17.70
N ALA A 194 1.02 3.35 16.45
CA ALA A 194 1.70 3.95 15.32
C ALA A 194 1.42 5.45 15.15
N PRO A 195 0.16 5.92 15.21
CA PRO A 195 -0.11 7.35 15.05
C PRO A 195 0.46 8.21 16.18
N THR A 196 0.58 7.66 17.39
CA THR A 196 0.97 8.41 18.60
C THR A 196 2.47 8.39 18.84
N TYR A 197 3.15 7.29 18.54
CA TYR A 197 4.56 7.09 18.89
C TYR A 197 5.47 6.88 17.68
N ILE A 198 4.96 6.32 16.58
CA ILE A 198 5.77 6.02 15.40
C ILE A 198 5.74 7.19 14.42
N ALA A 199 4.55 7.66 14.03
CA ALA A 199 4.40 8.75 13.07
C ALA A 199 5.14 10.04 13.49
N PRO A 200 5.16 10.44 14.78
CA PRO A 200 5.92 11.61 15.24
C PRO A 200 7.44 11.48 15.13
N LEU A 201 8.00 10.27 14.96
CA LEU A 201 9.43 10.10 14.70
C LEU A 201 9.83 10.61 13.30
N PHE A 202 8.86 10.69 12.39
CA PHE A 202 9.04 11.09 11.00
C PHE A 202 8.46 12.48 10.73
N ASN A 203 7.31 12.82 11.28
CA ASN A 203 6.59 14.06 10.98
C ASN A 203 6.31 14.87 12.24
N THR A 204 6.22 16.18 12.07
CA THR A 204 5.77 17.11 13.11
C THR A 204 4.26 17.22 13.03
N PHE A 205 3.60 17.18 14.19
CA PHE A 205 2.15 17.37 14.30
C PHE A 205 1.88 18.61 15.15
N THR A 206 1.20 19.59 14.56
CA THR A 206 0.76 20.80 15.27
C THR A 206 -0.76 20.85 15.32
N PRO A 207 -1.38 21.50 16.33
CA PRO A 207 -2.81 21.78 16.31
C PRO A 207 -3.19 22.60 15.07
N LEU A 208 -4.41 22.42 14.57
CA LEU A 208 -4.95 23.25 13.49
C LEU A 208 -5.15 24.70 13.97
N ASP A 209 -4.42 25.64 13.35
CA ASP A 209 -4.48 27.07 13.66
C ASP A 209 -5.44 27.81 12.70
N ASP A 210 -6.70 27.38 12.70
CA ASP A 210 -7.79 28.04 11.98
C ASP A 210 -9.10 27.86 12.77
N PRO A 211 -9.53 28.87 13.54
CA PRO A 211 -10.75 28.81 14.33
C PRO A 211 -12.02 28.62 13.50
N ALA A 212 -12.09 29.24 12.31
CA ALA A 212 -13.27 29.18 11.46
C ALA A 212 -13.43 27.79 10.84
N LEU A 213 -12.34 27.22 10.33
CA LEU A 213 -12.32 25.85 9.83
C LEU A 213 -12.58 24.84 10.95
N THR A 214 -12.00 25.06 12.13
CA THR A 214 -12.24 24.21 13.32
C THR A 214 -13.72 24.14 13.67
N GLU A 215 -14.39 25.29 13.76
CA GLU A 215 -15.82 25.33 14.09
C GLU A 215 -16.68 24.66 13.03
N ARG A 216 -16.37 24.90 11.75
CA ARG A 216 -17.03 24.25 10.62
C ARG A 216 -16.90 22.72 10.68
N ILE A 217 -15.70 22.21 10.94
CA ILE A 217 -15.45 20.76 11.06
C ILE A 217 -16.20 20.20 12.27
N ARG A 218 -16.20 20.90 13.41
CA ARG A 218 -16.97 20.50 14.59
C ARG A 218 -18.46 20.40 14.26
N GLY A 219 -19.02 21.39 13.56
CA GLY A 219 -20.39 21.36 13.07
C GLY A 219 -20.68 20.14 12.20
N LEU A 220 -19.82 19.82 11.22
CA LEU A 220 -19.96 18.62 10.39
C LEU A 220 -19.94 17.34 11.23
N THR A 221 -18.95 17.19 12.14
CA THR A 221 -18.82 15.99 12.98
C THR A 221 -20.01 15.82 13.92
N GLN A 222 -20.58 16.91 14.45
CA GLN A 222 -21.78 16.88 15.27
C GLN A 222 -23.00 16.41 14.45
N ARG A 223 -23.21 16.95 13.24
CA ARG A 223 -24.29 16.49 12.33
C ARG A 223 -24.15 15.02 11.97
N CYS A 224 -22.92 14.53 11.84
CA CYS A 224 -22.62 13.13 11.51
C CYS A 224 -22.56 12.19 12.73
N GLY A 225 -22.73 12.69 13.96
CA GLY A 225 -22.63 11.89 15.18
C GLY A 225 -21.23 11.33 15.43
N PHE A 226 -20.19 12.05 15.03
CA PHE A 226 -18.79 11.64 15.17
C PHE A 226 -18.10 12.38 16.32
N ALA A 227 -17.52 11.64 17.26
CA ALA A 227 -16.75 12.21 18.36
C ALA A 227 -15.34 12.62 17.89
N LEU A 228 -15.01 13.90 18.03
CA LEU A 228 -13.74 14.49 17.62
C LEU A 228 -12.99 15.05 18.84
N ASN A 229 -11.80 14.49 19.11
CA ASN A 229 -10.93 14.89 20.21
C ASN A 229 -9.68 15.69 19.78
N GLY A 230 -9.56 16.05 18.50
CA GLY A 230 -8.52 16.99 18.06
C GLY A 230 -8.35 17.07 16.55
N LEU A 231 -7.90 18.24 16.10
CA LEU A 231 -7.55 18.55 14.71
C LEU A 231 -6.07 18.91 14.67
N PHE A 232 -5.32 18.23 13.81
CA PHE A 232 -3.88 18.40 13.69
C PHE A 232 -3.46 18.60 12.25
N VAL A 233 -2.35 19.29 12.05
CA VAL A 233 -1.67 19.47 10.77
C VAL A 233 -0.33 18.75 10.85
N MET A 234 -0.03 17.98 9.81
CA MET A 234 1.22 17.26 9.63
C MET A 234 2.05 17.95 8.53
N ASP A 235 3.36 18.09 8.76
CA ASP A 235 4.34 18.69 7.85
C ASP A 235 4.70 17.81 6.63
N GLY A 236 3.67 17.32 5.92
CA GLY A 236 3.80 16.46 4.75
C GLY A 236 4.60 17.07 3.60
N SER A 237 4.56 18.40 3.47
CA SER A 237 5.32 19.18 2.49
C SER A 237 6.83 18.95 2.52
N ARG A 238 7.40 18.50 3.66
CA ARG A 238 8.83 18.17 3.78
C ARG A 238 9.26 17.00 2.89
N ARG A 239 8.31 16.13 2.51
CA ARG A 239 8.59 14.92 1.73
C ARG A 239 8.02 14.99 0.33
N SER A 240 6.81 15.51 0.20
CA SER A 240 6.07 15.46 -1.05
C SER A 240 5.15 16.67 -1.20
N ALA A 241 4.90 17.09 -2.43
CA ALA A 241 3.88 18.08 -2.73
C ALA A 241 2.44 17.52 -2.73
N HIS A 242 2.27 16.20 -2.58
CA HIS A 242 0.96 15.55 -2.58
C HIS A 242 0.15 15.91 -1.33
N GLY A 243 -1.16 16.16 -1.51
CA GLY A 243 -2.12 16.47 -0.45
C GLY A 243 -2.87 15.23 0.04
N ASN A 244 -3.13 15.14 1.35
CA ASN A 244 -3.97 14.11 1.94
C ASN A 244 -4.56 14.55 3.30
N ALA A 245 -5.57 13.82 3.77
CA ALA A 245 -6.06 13.88 5.14
C ALA A 245 -6.44 12.48 5.61
N TYR A 246 -6.32 12.21 6.90
CA TYR A 246 -6.73 10.92 7.45
C TYR A 246 -7.19 11.04 8.90
N PHE A 247 -7.94 10.03 9.31
CA PHE A 247 -8.45 9.89 10.66
C PHE A 247 -7.60 8.89 11.45
N THR A 248 -7.46 9.16 12.74
CA THR A 248 -6.72 8.29 13.65
C THR A 248 -7.41 8.22 15.02
N GLY A 249 -7.03 7.24 15.83
CA GLY A 249 -7.57 7.02 17.17
C GLY A 249 -8.83 6.14 17.20
N PHE A 250 -9.19 5.69 18.40
CA PHE A 250 -10.26 4.72 18.63
C PHE A 250 -11.36 5.28 19.53
N GLY A 251 -12.58 4.76 19.35
CA GLY A 251 -13.71 5.08 20.21
C GLY A 251 -14.01 6.58 20.20
N LYS A 252 -13.96 7.23 21.37
CA LYS A 252 -14.18 8.67 21.54
C LYS A 252 -12.92 9.51 21.32
N ASN A 253 -11.74 8.89 21.29
CA ASN A 253 -10.44 9.57 21.17
C ASN A 253 -9.97 9.75 19.72
N ARG A 254 -10.90 9.98 18.80
CA ARG A 254 -10.57 10.11 17.38
C ARG A 254 -10.03 11.50 17.08
N ARG A 255 -9.06 11.57 16.17
CA ARG A 255 -8.39 12.79 15.71
C ARG A 255 -8.40 12.83 14.20
N ILE A 256 -8.38 14.02 13.64
CA ILE A 256 -8.21 14.25 12.21
C ILE A 256 -6.86 14.89 11.99
N VAL A 257 -6.10 14.36 11.04
CA VAL A 257 -4.80 14.88 10.62
C VAL A 257 -4.89 15.35 9.18
N PHE A 258 -4.59 16.61 8.94
CA PHE A 258 -4.46 17.20 7.61
C PHE A 258 -3.01 17.31 7.20
N PHE A 259 -2.72 17.13 5.92
CA PHE A 259 -1.43 17.55 5.37
C PHE A 259 -1.50 19.06 5.13
N ASP A 260 -0.43 19.77 5.45
CA ASP A 260 -0.24 21.18 5.12
C ASP A 260 -0.45 21.48 3.61
N THR A 261 -0.02 20.56 2.75
CA THR A 261 -0.25 20.61 1.30
C THR A 261 -1.73 20.56 0.91
N LEU A 262 -2.58 19.88 1.68
CA LEU A 262 -4.03 19.85 1.43
C LEU A 262 -4.68 21.20 1.81
N LEU A 263 -4.33 21.72 2.99
CA LEU A 263 -4.89 22.96 3.52
C LEU A 263 -4.50 24.19 2.69
N SER A 264 -3.33 24.15 2.04
CA SER A 264 -2.89 25.24 1.15
C SER A 264 -3.60 25.25 -0.22
N ARG A 265 -4.38 24.21 -0.55
CA ARG A 265 -4.99 24.02 -1.88
C ARG A 265 -6.50 24.08 -1.87
N LEU A 266 -7.11 23.51 -0.85
CA LEU A 266 -8.56 23.45 -0.70
C LEU A 266 -9.05 24.59 0.19
N ASN A 267 -10.19 25.18 -0.17
CA ASN A 267 -10.87 26.12 0.71
C ASN A 267 -11.68 25.38 1.79
N ALA A 268 -12.22 26.11 2.77
CA ALA A 268 -12.94 25.53 3.90
C ALA A 268 -14.17 24.68 3.47
N ASP A 269 -14.90 25.08 2.43
CA ASP A 269 -16.06 24.34 1.94
C ASP A 269 -15.66 23.01 1.27
N GLU A 270 -14.55 23.03 0.51
CA GLU A 270 -13.96 21.84 -0.12
C GLU A 270 -13.39 20.87 0.91
N ILE A 271 -12.72 21.39 1.96
CA ILE A 271 -12.23 20.57 3.07
C ILE A 271 -13.40 19.90 3.80
N GLU A 272 -14.48 20.63 4.10
CA GLU A 272 -15.67 20.07 4.72
C GLU A 272 -16.29 18.94 3.88
N ALA A 273 -16.37 19.12 2.55
CA ALA A 273 -16.83 18.09 1.63
C ALA A 273 -15.95 16.83 1.61
N VAL A 274 -14.62 16.99 1.58
CA VAL A 274 -13.68 15.85 1.66
C VAL A 274 -13.82 15.12 3.00
N LEU A 275 -13.94 15.85 4.10
CA LEU A 275 -14.15 15.24 5.42
C LEU A 275 -15.50 14.52 5.52
N ALA A 276 -16.55 15.03 4.88
CA ALA A 276 -17.82 14.34 4.82
C ALA A 276 -17.70 12.99 4.10
N HIS A 277 -16.88 12.90 3.04
CA HIS A 277 -16.55 11.64 2.36
C HIS A 277 -15.82 10.68 3.31
N GLU A 278 -14.78 11.14 3.99
CA GLU A 278 -14.05 10.31 4.96
C GLU A 278 -14.94 9.82 6.11
N LEU A 279 -15.83 10.67 6.64
CA LEU A 279 -16.85 10.28 7.62
C LEU A 279 -17.82 9.22 7.07
N GLY A 280 -18.07 9.21 5.77
CA GLY A 280 -18.80 8.16 5.07
C GLY A 280 -18.15 6.78 5.23
N HIS A 281 -16.82 6.69 5.17
CA HIS A 281 -16.09 5.44 5.44
C HIS A 281 -16.28 4.96 6.87
N PHE A 282 -16.33 5.88 7.83
CA PHE A 282 -16.60 5.55 9.23
C PHE A 282 -18.03 5.08 9.45
N LYS A 283 -19.01 5.77 8.86
CA LYS A 283 -20.43 5.44 9.01
C LYS A 283 -20.73 4.01 8.56
N HIS A 284 -20.19 3.62 7.41
CA HIS A 284 -20.39 2.30 6.82
C HIS A 284 -19.39 1.25 7.31
N ARG A 285 -18.52 1.60 8.28
CA ARG A 285 -17.54 0.70 8.90
C ARG A 285 -16.56 0.07 7.90
N HIS A 286 -16.20 0.80 6.85
CA HIS A 286 -15.31 0.31 5.77
C HIS A 286 -13.99 -0.23 6.32
N ILE A 287 -13.34 0.54 7.20
CA ILE A 287 -12.06 0.17 7.82
C ILE A 287 -12.21 -1.10 8.68
N LEU A 288 -13.27 -1.19 9.50
CA LEU A 288 -13.50 -2.37 10.35
C LEU A 288 -13.73 -3.63 9.50
N ARG A 289 -14.54 -3.53 8.43
CA ARG A 289 -14.76 -4.64 7.48
C ARG A 289 -13.42 -5.10 6.88
N ARG A 290 -12.58 -4.17 6.45
CA ARG A 290 -11.25 -4.48 5.88
C ARG A 290 -10.30 -5.11 6.90
N ILE A 291 -10.30 -4.65 8.15
CA ILE A 291 -9.53 -5.24 9.24
C ILE A 291 -9.97 -6.68 9.51
N VAL A 292 -11.28 -6.94 9.61
CA VAL A 292 -11.79 -8.30 9.84
C VAL A 292 -11.45 -9.22 8.66
N LEU A 293 -11.66 -8.75 7.43
CA LEU A 293 -11.32 -9.51 6.22
C LEU A 293 -9.82 -9.79 6.13
N SER A 294 -8.95 -8.85 6.50
CA SER A 294 -7.50 -9.07 6.49
C SER A 294 -7.05 -10.05 7.57
N MET A 295 -7.67 -10.04 8.76
CA MET A 295 -7.41 -11.02 9.82
C MET A 295 -7.83 -12.43 9.41
N LEU A 296 -9.00 -12.57 8.76
CA LEU A 296 -9.47 -13.85 8.23
C LEU A 296 -8.58 -14.33 7.07
N GLY A 297 -8.17 -13.42 6.18
CA GLY A 297 -7.20 -13.72 5.13
C GLY A 297 -5.87 -14.20 5.71
N ALA A 298 -5.32 -13.51 6.72
CA ALA A 298 -4.09 -13.92 7.39
C ALA A 298 -4.20 -15.31 8.03
N LEU A 299 -5.36 -15.66 8.61
CA LEU A 299 -5.61 -17.00 9.14
C LEU A 299 -5.50 -18.06 8.04
N LEU A 300 -6.15 -17.84 6.90
CA LEU A 300 -6.11 -18.76 5.76
C LEU A 300 -4.70 -18.89 5.19
N PHE A 301 -3.96 -17.79 5.07
CA PHE A 301 -2.58 -17.81 4.58
C PHE A 301 -1.64 -18.55 5.55
N LEU A 302 -1.75 -18.31 6.86
CA LEU A 302 -0.95 -19.02 7.86
C LEU A 302 -1.31 -20.50 7.94
N ALA A 303 -2.59 -20.87 7.80
CA ALA A 303 -3.01 -22.26 7.71
C ALA A 303 -2.41 -22.95 6.46
N LEU A 304 -2.45 -22.25 5.31
CA LEU A 304 -1.84 -22.74 4.07
C LEU A 304 -0.32 -22.91 4.22
N LEU A 305 0.37 -21.94 4.84
CA LEU A 305 1.79 -22.05 5.17
C LEU A 305 2.06 -23.24 6.11
N GLY A 306 1.26 -23.41 7.17
CA GLY A 306 1.37 -24.55 8.08
C GLY A 306 1.22 -25.90 7.39
N TRP A 307 0.42 -25.97 6.33
CA TRP A 307 0.34 -27.14 5.47
C TRP A 307 1.54 -27.28 4.53
N LEU A 308 1.90 -26.23 3.79
CA LEU A 308 3.00 -26.21 2.80
C LEU A 308 4.37 -26.45 3.43
N ALA A 309 4.63 -25.92 4.62
CA ALA A 309 5.89 -26.09 5.34
C ALA A 309 6.21 -27.56 5.69
N ARG A 310 5.22 -28.45 5.62
CA ARG A 310 5.39 -29.91 5.81
C ARG A 310 5.60 -30.67 4.52
N GLN A 311 5.52 -30.00 3.37
CA GLN A 311 5.59 -30.63 2.06
C GLN A 311 6.98 -30.46 1.46
N SER A 312 7.74 -31.55 1.25
CA SER A 312 9.07 -31.46 0.62
C SER A 312 9.00 -30.84 -0.79
N TRP A 313 7.94 -31.17 -1.55
CA TRP A 313 7.74 -30.66 -2.91
C TRP A 313 7.60 -29.14 -2.98
N PHE A 314 7.18 -28.48 -1.90
CA PHE A 314 7.07 -27.02 -1.83
C PHE A 314 8.46 -26.37 -1.89
N TYR A 315 9.42 -26.91 -1.13
CA TYR A 315 10.81 -26.44 -1.11
C TYR A 315 11.54 -26.82 -2.39
N GLU A 316 11.49 -28.11 -2.75
CA GLU A 316 12.24 -28.65 -3.88
C GLU A 316 11.75 -28.05 -5.21
N GLY A 317 10.44 -27.84 -5.33
CA GLY A 317 9.86 -27.20 -6.51
C GLY A 317 10.28 -25.73 -6.67
N LEU A 318 10.82 -25.11 -5.62
CA LEU A 318 11.35 -23.74 -5.59
C LEU A 318 12.89 -23.70 -5.50
N GLY A 319 13.57 -24.82 -5.79
CA GLY A 319 15.03 -24.87 -5.87
C GLY A 319 15.75 -24.97 -4.52
N VAL A 320 15.04 -25.36 -3.45
CA VAL A 320 15.59 -25.50 -2.10
C VAL A 320 15.47 -26.95 -1.64
N THR A 321 16.53 -27.50 -1.06
CA THR A 321 16.50 -28.83 -0.45
C THR A 321 16.25 -28.69 1.05
N PRO A 322 15.08 -29.11 1.56
CA PRO A 322 14.77 -28.99 2.98
C PRO A 322 15.59 -29.99 3.79
N GLN A 323 15.94 -29.62 5.03
CA GLN A 323 16.58 -30.54 5.96
C GLN A 323 15.53 -31.50 6.54
N LEU A 324 15.71 -32.80 6.33
CA LEU A 324 14.82 -33.82 6.90
C LEU A 324 14.96 -33.83 8.43
N GLY A 325 13.87 -33.55 9.14
CA GLY A 325 13.86 -33.46 10.61
C GLY A 325 14.58 -32.25 11.21
N GLY A 326 15.03 -31.29 10.38
CA GLY A 326 15.73 -30.08 10.80
C GLY A 326 14.88 -28.80 10.72
N PRO A 327 15.38 -27.66 11.23
CA PRO A 327 14.62 -26.41 11.30
C PRO A 327 14.53 -25.70 9.94
N ASN A 328 13.44 -25.94 9.20
CA ASN A 328 13.17 -25.28 7.92
C ASN A 328 12.26 -24.04 8.04
N ASN A 329 12.02 -23.53 9.24
CA ASN A 329 10.93 -22.57 9.50
C ASN A 329 11.15 -21.23 8.80
N ALA A 330 12.34 -20.63 8.92
CA ALA A 330 12.67 -19.39 8.21
C ALA A 330 12.61 -19.56 6.69
N MET A 331 13.12 -20.68 6.17
CA MET A 331 13.07 -20.96 4.74
C MET A 331 11.62 -21.09 4.24
N ALA A 332 10.75 -21.75 5.02
CA ALA A 332 9.33 -21.87 4.70
C ALA A 332 8.66 -20.50 4.59
N LEU A 333 8.92 -19.62 5.58
CA LEU A 333 8.41 -18.24 5.59
C LEU A 333 8.90 -17.47 4.36
N ILE A 334 10.20 -17.50 4.07
CA ILE A 334 10.80 -16.78 2.95
C ILE A 334 10.19 -17.23 1.63
N LEU A 335 10.18 -18.54 1.36
CA LEU A 335 9.62 -19.08 0.13
C LEU A 335 8.15 -18.71 -0.01
N PHE A 336 7.37 -18.83 1.07
CA PHE A 336 5.95 -18.49 1.05
C PHE A 336 5.72 -17.01 0.76
N PHE A 337 6.38 -16.09 1.46
CA PHE A 337 6.19 -14.66 1.23
C PHE A 337 6.73 -14.18 -0.12
N LEU A 338 7.75 -14.82 -0.67
CA LEU A 338 8.27 -14.52 -2.01
C LEU A 338 7.35 -15.02 -3.13
N VAL A 339 6.77 -16.21 -2.96
CA VAL A 339 6.06 -16.92 -4.04
C VAL A 339 4.56 -16.67 -4.03
N MET A 340 3.94 -16.54 -2.86
CA MET A 340 2.49 -16.34 -2.76
C MET A 340 1.94 -15.11 -3.51
N PRO A 341 2.64 -13.96 -3.62
CA PRO A 341 2.18 -12.84 -4.43
C PRO A 341 1.93 -13.21 -5.90
N VAL A 342 2.71 -14.14 -6.46
CA VAL A 342 2.57 -14.62 -7.84
C VAL A 342 1.22 -15.34 -8.04
N PHE A 343 0.82 -16.17 -7.07
CA PHE A 343 -0.44 -16.92 -7.12
C PHE A 343 -1.67 -16.07 -6.80
N THR A 344 -1.49 -14.97 -6.06
CA THR A 344 -2.60 -14.17 -5.54
C THR A 344 -2.87 -12.92 -6.36
N TYR A 345 -1.96 -12.53 -7.25
CA TYR A 345 -2.09 -11.34 -8.08
C TYR A 345 -3.41 -11.27 -8.87
N LEU A 346 -3.89 -12.38 -9.41
CA LEU A 346 -5.14 -12.41 -10.19
C LEU A 346 -6.39 -12.11 -9.34
N LEU A 347 -6.27 -12.08 -8.01
CA LEU A 347 -7.35 -11.67 -7.10
C LEU A 347 -7.43 -10.14 -6.93
N THR A 348 -6.44 -9.39 -7.41
CA THR A 348 -6.40 -7.91 -7.29
C THR A 348 -7.72 -7.23 -7.71
N PRO A 349 -8.36 -7.59 -8.86
CA PRO A 349 -9.59 -6.93 -9.30
C PRO A 349 -10.76 -7.10 -8.32
N ILE A 350 -10.80 -8.20 -7.56
CA ILE A 350 -11.84 -8.45 -6.55
C ILE A 350 -11.72 -7.43 -5.41
N PHE A 351 -10.49 -7.23 -4.91
CA PHE A 351 -10.21 -6.27 -3.86
C PHE A 351 -10.41 -4.83 -4.35
N SER A 352 -9.98 -4.51 -5.57
CA SER A 352 -10.18 -3.19 -6.17
C SER A 352 -11.66 -2.89 -6.40
N TRP A 353 -12.46 -3.86 -6.85
CA TRP A 353 -13.91 -3.72 -6.96
C TRP A 353 -14.58 -3.45 -5.62
N TYR A 354 -14.24 -4.24 -4.59
CA TYR A 354 -14.77 -4.03 -3.24
C TYR A 354 -14.40 -2.63 -2.72
N SER A 355 -13.19 -2.16 -3.02
CA SER A 355 -12.77 -0.81 -2.65
C SER A 355 -13.54 0.28 -3.38
N ARG A 356 -13.72 0.16 -4.70
CA ARG A 356 -14.49 1.14 -5.48
C ARG A 356 -15.95 1.25 -5.03
N ARG A 357 -16.54 0.14 -4.56
CA ARG A 357 -17.88 0.16 -3.96
C ARG A 357 -17.92 1.02 -2.69
N ASP A 358 -16.95 0.84 -1.79
CA ASP A 358 -16.84 1.64 -0.56
C ASP A 358 -16.74 3.16 -0.90
N GLU A 359 -16.01 3.52 -1.96
CA GLU A 359 -15.88 4.92 -2.41
C GLU A 359 -17.21 5.53 -2.84
N PHE A 360 -18.04 4.80 -3.60
CA PHE A 360 -19.37 5.28 -3.99
C PHE A 360 -20.32 5.39 -2.79
N GLU A 361 -20.21 4.49 -1.80
CA GLU A 361 -20.95 4.59 -0.53
C GLU A 361 -20.55 5.87 0.24
N ALA A 362 -19.26 6.21 0.25
CA ALA A 362 -18.72 7.42 0.88
C ALA A 362 -19.08 8.73 0.13
N ASP A 363 -18.99 8.75 -1.21
CA ASP A 363 -19.38 9.90 -2.04
C ASP A 363 -20.85 10.25 -1.85
N ARG A 364 -21.73 9.25 -1.85
CA ARG A 364 -23.16 9.45 -1.60
C ARG A 364 -23.44 9.94 -0.17
N TYR A 365 -22.65 9.49 0.81
CA TYR A 365 -22.77 9.99 2.17
C TYR A 365 -22.36 11.47 2.26
N ALA A 366 -21.25 11.84 1.61
CA ALA A 366 -20.76 13.21 1.55
C ALA A 366 -21.79 14.15 0.92
N ALA A 367 -22.38 13.75 -0.22
CA ALA A 367 -23.40 14.53 -0.92
C ALA A 367 -24.68 14.77 -0.08
N ARG A 368 -24.95 13.94 0.93
CA ARG A 368 -26.09 14.12 1.85
C ARG A 368 -25.79 15.02 3.06
N HIS A 369 -24.51 15.17 3.43
CA HIS A 369 -24.09 15.87 4.65
C HIS A 369 -23.24 17.13 4.37
N SER A 370 -22.87 17.33 3.11
CA SER A 370 -22.11 18.46 2.57
C SER A 370 -22.44 18.65 1.08
N SER A 371 -21.87 19.67 0.45
CA SER A 371 -22.08 20.00 -0.96
C SER A 371 -21.36 19.03 -1.90
N SER A 372 -22.11 18.37 -2.78
CA SER A 372 -21.54 17.57 -3.87
C SER A 372 -20.71 18.43 -4.84
N GLY A 373 -21.10 19.69 -5.06
CA GLY A 373 -20.37 20.62 -5.91
C GLY A 373 -18.99 20.97 -5.35
N HIS A 374 -18.88 21.15 -4.03
CA HIS A 374 -17.59 21.36 -3.37
C HIS A 374 -16.75 20.08 -3.36
N LEU A 375 -17.37 18.90 -3.22
CA LEU A 375 -16.66 17.63 -3.36
C LEU A 375 -16.09 17.44 -4.78
N VAL A 376 -16.87 17.73 -5.81
CA VAL A 376 -16.39 17.74 -7.21
C VAL A 376 -15.25 18.73 -7.39
N ALA A 377 -15.34 19.92 -6.81
CA ALA A 377 -14.24 20.89 -6.84
C ALA A 377 -12.97 20.41 -6.17
N ALA A 378 -13.08 19.83 -4.98
CA ALA A 378 -11.96 19.22 -4.29
C ALA A 378 -11.33 18.08 -5.11
N LEU A 379 -12.14 17.19 -5.68
CA LEU A 379 -11.65 16.07 -6.51
C LEU A 379 -10.87 16.56 -7.72
N VAL A 380 -11.38 17.55 -8.45
CA VAL A 380 -10.69 18.10 -9.63
C VAL A 380 -9.33 18.72 -9.23
N LYS A 381 -9.30 19.51 -8.14
CA LYS A 381 -8.05 20.10 -7.63
C LYS A 381 -7.04 19.03 -7.21
N LEU A 382 -7.49 18.00 -6.49
CA LEU A 382 -6.64 16.89 -6.05
C LEU A 382 -6.08 16.08 -7.22
N TYR A 383 -6.85 15.89 -8.30
CA TYR A 383 -6.38 15.21 -9.49
C TYR A 383 -5.31 16.02 -10.24
N ASP A 384 -5.51 17.34 -10.35
CA ASP A 384 -4.51 18.24 -10.95
C ASP A 384 -3.23 18.30 -10.10
N ASP A 385 -3.36 18.53 -8.79
CA ASP A 385 -2.24 18.65 -7.86
C ASP A 385 -1.39 17.38 -7.79
N ASN A 386 -2.01 16.20 -7.86
CA ASN A 386 -1.29 14.92 -7.85
C ASN A 386 -0.88 14.44 -9.26
N ALA A 387 -1.15 15.23 -10.31
CA ALA A 387 -1.01 14.87 -11.72
C ALA A 387 -1.55 13.45 -12.03
N ALA A 388 -2.71 13.13 -11.46
CA ALA A 388 -3.40 11.88 -11.71
C ALA A 388 -3.98 11.89 -13.13
N THR A 389 -3.89 10.75 -13.84
CA THR A 389 -4.45 10.67 -15.20
C THR A 389 -5.96 10.86 -15.19
N LEU A 390 -6.45 11.70 -16.10
CA LEU A 390 -7.88 11.92 -16.33
C LEU A 390 -8.49 10.88 -17.28
N THR A 391 -7.65 10.10 -17.96
CA THR A 391 -8.03 9.15 -19.01
C THR A 391 -7.37 7.78 -18.81
N PRO A 392 -7.53 7.13 -17.64
CA PRO A 392 -7.00 5.79 -17.42
C PRO A 392 -7.64 4.78 -18.38
N ASP A 393 -6.88 3.76 -18.81
CA ASP A 393 -7.44 2.64 -19.58
C ASP A 393 -8.49 1.93 -18.72
N PRO A 394 -9.72 1.69 -19.23
CA PRO A 394 -10.79 1.10 -18.43
C PRO A 394 -10.46 -0.28 -17.86
N VAL A 395 -9.73 -1.11 -18.60
CA VAL A 395 -9.36 -2.47 -18.16
C VAL A 395 -8.27 -2.42 -17.09
N HIS A 396 -7.23 -1.60 -17.31
CA HIS A 396 -6.21 -1.34 -16.30
C HIS A 396 -6.83 -0.77 -15.02
N SER A 397 -7.72 0.22 -15.14
CA SER A 397 -8.41 0.84 -14.01
C SER A 397 -9.28 -0.16 -13.25
N ALA A 398 -10.08 -0.96 -13.96
CA ALA A 398 -10.91 -2.00 -13.34
C ALA A 398 -10.07 -3.03 -12.56
N PHE A 399 -8.86 -3.34 -13.06
CA PHE A 399 -7.94 -4.27 -12.43
C PHE A 399 -7.25 -3.69 -11.18
N TYR A 400 -6.70 -2.48 -11.27
CA TYR A 400 -5.79 -1.93 -10.25
C TYR A 400 -6.42 -0.88 -9.35
N ASP A 401 -7.24 0.01 -9.88
CA ASP A 401 -7.59 1.24 -9.16
C ASP A 401 -8.56 0.94 -8.02
N SER A 402 -8.14 1.26 -6.80
CA SER A 402 -8.94 1.15 -5.58
C SER A 402 -10.00 2.26 -5.45
N HIS A 403 -9.81 3.34 -6.19
CA HIS A 403 -10.77 4.44 -6.36
C HIS A 403 -11.33 4.41 -7.79
N PRO A 404 -12.63 4.68 -7.99
CA PRO A 404 -13.16 4.84 -9.34
C PRO A 404 -12.50 6.05 -10.03
N PRO A 405 -12.36 6.04 -11.36
CA PRO A 405 -11.90 7.20 -12.14
C PRO A 405 -12.70 8.46 -11.79
N ALA A 406 -12.02 9.61 -11.71
CA ALA A 406 -12.65 10.87 -11.34
C ALA A 406 -13.88 11.21 -12.20
N ALA A 407 -13.82 10.98 -13.51
CA ALA A 407 -14.94 11.24 -14.41
C ALA A 407 -16.22 10.52 -13.96
N ILE A 408 -16.09 9.24 -13.58
CA ILE A 408 -17.22 8.41 -13.10
C ILE A 408 -17.75 8.93 -11.77
N ARG A 409 -16.85 9.31 -10.84
CA ARG A 409 -17.25 9.88 -9.54
C ARG A 409 -18.00 11.21 -9.72
N ILE A 410 -17.47 12.09 -10.56
CA ILE A 410 -18.08 13.40 -10.85
C ILE A 410 -19.46 13.21 -11.48
N GLN A 411 -19.59 12.32 -12.47
CA GLN A 411 -20.87 12.02 -13.10
C GLN A 411 -21.90 11.53 -12.08
N HIS A 412 -21.53 10.60 -11.19
CA HIS A 412 -22.42 10.10 -10.13
C HIS A 412 -22.81 11.21 -9.13
N LEU A 413 -21.87 12.05 -8.73
CA LEU A 413 -22.12 13.16 -7.81
C LEU A 413 -23.05 14.22 -8.41
N GLN A 414 -22.94 14.48 -9.72
CA GLN A 414 -23.79 15.42 -10.43
C GLN A 414 -25.21 14.87 -10.67
N GLN A 415 -25.33 13.58 -11.00
CA GLN A 415 -26.63 12.92 -11.16
C GLN A 415 -27.38 12.80 -9.83
N GLY A 416 -26.68 12.53 -8.73
CA GLY A 416 -27.25 12.43 -7.39
C GLY A 416 -27.78 13.76 -6.82
N THR A 417 -27.42 14.90 -7.42
CA THR A 417 -28.00 16.22 -7.09
C THR A 417 -29.30 16.54 -7.83
N ALA A 418 -29.66 15.75 -8.84
CA ALA A 418 -30.84 15.97 -9.67
C ALA A 418 -32.08 15.14 -9.24
N ALA A 419 -31.98 14.40 -8.14
CA ALA A 419 -33.04 13.61 -7.51
C ALA A 419 -33.15 13.96 -6.02
#